data_AF-A0A815QTU2-F1
#
_entry.id   AF-A0A815QTU2-F1
#
_cell.length_a   1.000
_cell.length_b   1.000
_cell.length_c   1.000
_cell.angle_alpha   90.00
_cell.angle_beta   90.00
_cell.angle_gamma   90.00
#
_symmetry.space_group_name_H-M   'P 1'
#
loop_
_entity.id
_entity.type
_entity.pdbx_description
1 polymer ?
#
loop_
_entity_poly.entity_id
_entity_poly.type
_entity_poly.pdbx_seq_one_letter_code
_entity_poly.pdbx_strand_id
1 'polypeptide(L)'
;MADDIPFEKKFHRNLSNQPTYSSSIRSSSLTSYKQYRCRDNQVCPDYKWILKTDEKRLTQQKNLEERQKAIIHELSSDQTSNQTSIDYEVDFLPGEPVLVCVNARYFDITNNKANINELSIQLAQLASKMLDKIQILSQKTHLPFNKQFRLELRPVSFYNSDPQLINLWELRLNLDPIVWFDYFWQKTEQQKDFLHTARMYVDKYRHFVKYEYLSESKFEPLASERHCRYQTTCNKDGGKYAHALHSTLICLENGSMLRDDGLHKCGQFFVNSTIAMQWPVKSILNSQFTNDNHHDYGLNFHWQTSSFVFTSKRETVRDLVMYATPPWHITNRKMIHLPLFWSTVIYTCHFLYSELRKQTNRDNIQWPVNAIALNFGKWETGSSYSTHAIDCHAHTHFLLTKEFISECNETFFQPLQGRQNAPPDYLNQNAEILERERLLSCEIQTHQQTIYEIKEQVDDIQINMKKMITILESIFLKEQT
;
A
#
# COMPACT_ATOMS: atom_id res chain seq x y z
N MET A 1 -37.52 35.96 -49.42
CA MET A 1 -37.40 34.50 -49.52
C MET A 1 -36.57 34.06 -48.34
N ALA A 2 -37.31 33.85 -47.25
CA ALA A 2 -36.87 33.49 -45.93
C ALA A 2 -37.72 32.27 -45.61
N ASP A 3 -37.08 31.19 -45.17
CA ASP A 3 -37.78 30.05 -44.59
C ASP A 3 -37.32 29.92 -43.13
N ASP A 4 -38.23 30.40 -42.27
CA ASP A 4 -38.45 29.98 -40.89
C ASP A 4 -38.76 28.47 -40.85
N ILE A 5 -38.66 27.71 -39.75
CA ILE A 5 -39.58 27.56 -38.59
C ILE A 5 -39.05 26.27 -37.83
N PRO A 6 -39.37 25.93 -36.56
CA PRO A 6 -39.08 26.56 -35.26
C PRO A 6 -38.47 25.60 -34.19
N PHE A 7 -38.06 26.23 -33.09
CA PHE A 7 -37.96 25.69 -31.73
C PHE A 7 -39.37 25.45 -31.12
N GLU A 8 -39.62 24.29 -30.49
CA GLU A 8 -40.33 24.10 -29.21
C GLU A 8 -40.68 22.63 -28.96
N LYS A 9 -40.18 22.05 -27.86
CA LYS A 9 -40.96 21.07 -27.08
C LYS A 9 -40.52 21.11 -25.62
N LYS A 10 -41.40 21.71 -24.81
CA LYS A 10 -41.45 21.65 -23.35
C LYS A 10 -41.65 20.19 -22.90
N PHE A 11 -40.85 19.73 -21.94
CA PHE A 11 -41.28 18.73 -20.98
C PHE A 11 -41.00 19.26 -19.57
N HIS A 12 -42.09 19.48 -18.85
CA HIS A 12 -42.11 19.85 -17.43
C HIS A 12 -42.15 18.59 -16.55
N ARG A 13 -41.42 18.67 -15.43
CA ARG A 13 -41.64 18.04 -14.12
C ARG A 13 -41.51 16.51 -13.99
N ASN A 14 -40.48 16.08 -13.27
CA ASN A 14 -40.62 15.70 -11.85
C ASN A 14 -39.23 15.47 -11.22
N LEU A 15 -38.72 16.47 -10.51
CA LEU A 15 -37.62 16.34 -9.55
C LEU A 15 -38.19 16.72 -8.18
N SER A 16 -38.47 15.72 -7.35
CA SER A 16 -38.71 15.90 -5.92
C SER A 16 -38.06 14.74 -5.18
N ASN A 17 -37.33 15.11 -4.12
CA ASN A 17 -36.72 14.28 -3.08
C ASN A 17 -35.21 14.03 -3.23
N GLN A 18 -34.41 15.07 -2.95
CA GLN A 18 -33.13 14.90 -2.27
C GLN A 18 -33.23 15.46 -0.84
N PRO A 19 -32.81 14.71 0.19
CA PRO A 19 -32.72 15.24 1.54
C PRO A 19 -31.47 16.11 1.68
N THR A 20 -31.68 17.37 2.02
CA THR A 20 -30.63 18.30 2.46
C THR A 20 -30.12 17.87 3.83
N TYR A 21 -28.87 17.39 3.91
CA TYR A 21 -28.15 17.27 5.18
C TYR A 21 -27.39 18.57 5.46
N SER A 22 -27.95 19.39 6.34
CA SER A 22 -27.23 20.50 6.98
C SER A 22 -26.40 19.96 8.15
N SER A 23 -25.08 19.85 8.00
CA SER A 23 -24.19 19.58 9.13
C SER A 23 -23.81 20.90 9.80
N SER A 24 -24.55 21.25 10.85
CA SER A 24 -24.16 22.29 11.79
C SER A 24 -22.93 21.84 12.56
N ILE A 25 -21.86 22.62 12.46
CA ILE A 25 -20.66 22.53 13.28
C ILE A 25 -21.06 22.88 14.72
N ARG A 26 -21.00 21.90 15.63
CA ARG A 26 -20.94 22.13 17.08
C ARG A 26 -19.58 21.65 17.59
N SER A 27 -18.76 22.62 17.95
CA SER A 27 -17.59 22.43 18.80
C SER A 27 -18.05 21.98 20.19
N SER A 28 -17.72 20.76 20.60
CA SER A 28 -17.81 20.32 21.99
C SER A 28 -16.43 19.88 22.46
N SER A 29 -15.89 20.67 23.38
CA SER A 29 -14.69 20.42 24.16
C SER A 29 -14.74 19.06 24.87
N LEU A 30 -13.74 18.23 24.62
CA LEU A 30 -13.49 16.96 25.29
C LEU A 30 -12.70 17.20 26.58
N THR A 31 -13.40 17.27 27.71
CA THR A 31 -12.88 16.87 29.02
C THR A 31 -14.05 16.58 29.96
N SER A 32 -14.56 15.35 29.92
CA SER A 32 -15.26 14.81 31.09
C SER A 32 -15.01 13.31 31.20
N TYR A 33 -14.01 12.94 32.02
CA TYR A 33 -13.98 11.64 32.65
C TYR A 33 -15.28 11.50 33.45
N LYS A 34 -16.18 10.62 33.01
CA LYS A 34 -17.36 10.24 33.81
C LYS A 34 -16.87 9.52 35.06
N GLN A 35 -16.77 10.25 36.17
CA GLN A 35 -16.71 9.66 37.51
C GLN A 35 -18.03 8.93 37.77
N TYR A 36 -18.00 7.60 37.74
CA TYR A 36 -19.05 6.79 38.33
C TYR A 36 -18.94 6.91 39.86
N ARG A 37 -19.75 7.79 40.47
CA ARG A 37 -19.96 7.79 41.92
C ARG A 37 -21.04 6.77 42.26
N CYS A 38 -20.67 5.73 43.00
CA CYS A 38 -21.65 4.94 43.77
C CYS A 38 -22.29 5.84 44.83
N ARG A 39 -23.56 5.58 45.15
CA ARG A 39 -24.42 6.48 45.94
C ARG A 39 -23.97 6.74 47.38
N ASP A 40 -23.01 6.00 47.93
CA ASP A 40 -22.70 6.04 49.37
C ASP A 40 -21.21 6.15 49.72
N ASN A 41 -20.42 6.98 49.02
CA ASN A 41 -19.02 7.35 49.36
C ASN A 41 -18.04 6.19 49.67
N GLN A 42 -18.40 4.93 49.43
CA GLN A 42 -17.54 3.77 49.54
C GLN A 42 -16.91 3.49 48.17
N VAL A 43 -15.58 3.39 48.16
CA VAL A 43 -14.79 2.97 46.99
C VAL A 43 -15.29 1.60 46.57
N CYS A 44 -15.86 1.50 45.37
CA CYS A 44 -16.36 0.24 44.83
C CYS A 44 -15.21 -0.79 44.81
N PRO A 45 -15.35 -1.97 45.44
CA PRO A 45 -14.32 -3.01 45.46
C PRO A 45 -13.83 -3.39 44.05
N ASP A 46 -14.71 -3.30 43.07
CA ASP A 46 -14.44 -3.59 41.66
C ASP A 46 -13.44 -2.60 41.02
N TYR A 47 -13.32 -1.38 41.54
CA TYR A 47 -12.38 -0.39 41.02
C TYR A 47 -10.92 -0.72 41.37
N LYS A 48 -10.69 -1.32 42.56
CA LYS A 48 -9.36 -1.85 42.93
C LYS A 48 -8.99 -3.08 42.09
N TRP A 49 -9.98 -3.86 41.66
CA TRP A 49 -9.73 -4.99 40.76
C TRP A 49 -9.33 -4.51 39.37
N ILE A 50 -10.08 -3.55 38.79
CA ILE A 50 -9.78 -2.93 37.48
C ILE A 50 -8.37 -2.33 37.46
N LEU A 51 -8.00 -1.52 38.45
CA LEU A 51 -6.66 -0.91 38.54
C LEU A 51 -5.54 -1.96 38.68
N LYS A 52 -5.75 -3.03 39.47
CA LYS A 52 -4.77 -4.14 39.59
C LYS A 52 -4.64 -4.95 38.30
N THR A 53 -5.72 -5.14 37.55
CA THR A 53 -5.65 -5.74 36.21
C THR A 53 -4.89 -4.85 35.24
N ASP A 54 -5.07 -3.53 35.31
CA ASP A 54 -4.40 -2.59 34.40
C ASP A 54 -2.89 -2.46 34.71
N GLU A 55 -2.47 -2.46 35.99
CA GLU A 55 -1.04 -2.50 36.36
C GLU A 55 -0.35 -3.82 35.93
N LYS A 56 -1.03 -4.96 36.10
CA LYS A 56 -0.55 -6.25 35.59
C LYS A 56 -0.46 -6.25 34.06
N ARG A 57 -1.42 -5.62 33.37
CA ARG A 57 -1.42 -5.47 31.90
C ARG A 57 -0.28 -4.59 31.41
N LEU A 58 -0.05 -3.43 32.04
CA LEU A 58 1.08 -2.53 31.74
C LEU A 58 2.43 -3.22 31.95
N THR A 59 2.54 -4.03 33.00
CA THR A 59 3.76 -4.81 33.27
C THR A 59 3.98 -5.90 32.23
N GLN A 60 2.92 -6.62 31.83
CA GLN A 60 2.99 -7.60 30.75
C GLN A 60 3.33 -6.95 29.41
N GLN A 61 2.78 -5.77 29.11
CA GLN A 61 3.11 -4.98 27.92
C GLN A 61 4.59 -4.63 27.88
N LYS A 62 5.10 -4.02 28.95
CA LYS A 62 6.51 -3.61 29.03
C LYS A 62 7.45 -4.81 28.87
N ASN A 63 7.13 -5.93 29.51
CA ASN A 63 7.91 -7.17 29.37
C ASN A 63 7.86 -7.76 27.95
N LEU A 64 6.72 -7.68 27.26
CA LEU A 64 6.58 -8.21 25.90
C LEU A 64 7.31 -7.32 24.88
N GLU A 65 7.23 -6.00 25.04
CA GLU A 65 7.95 -5.03 24.23
C GLU A 65 9.47 -5.09 24.46
N GLU A 66 9.92 -5.18 25.71
CA GLU A 66 11.34 -5.35 26.05
C GLU A 66 11.89 -6.67 25.52
N ARG A 67 11.13 -7.76 25.63
CA ARG A 67 11.50 -9.04 24.99
C ARG A 67 11.56 -8.91 23.48
N GLN A 68 10.57 -8.30 22.83
CA GLN A 68 10.59 -8.08 21.37
C GLN A 68 11.78 -7.22 20.92
N LYS A 69 12.11 -6.16 21.66
CA LYS A 69 13.29 -5.33 21.39
C LYS A 69 14.59 -6.11 21.57
N ALA A 70 14.69 -6.93 22.62
CA ALA A 70 15.85 -7.79 22.86
C ALA A 70 16.04 -8.80 21.72
N ILE A 71 14.95 -9.42 21.25
CA ILE A 71 14.99 -10.35 20.11
C ILE A 71 15.44 -9.65 18.83
N ILE A 72 14.89 -8.48 18.51
CA ILE A 72 15.31 -7.72 17.33
C ILE A 72 16.80 -7.33 17.43
N HIS A 73 17.26 -6.93 18.62
CA HIS A 73 18.66 -6.61 18.87
C HIS A 73 19.56 -7.84 18.73
N GLU A 74 19.16 -8.99 19.25
CA GLU A 74 19.89 -10.27 19.16
C GLU A 74 19.99 -10.78 17.71
N LEU A 75 18.88 -10.71 16.96
CA LEU A 75 18.85 -10.99 15.52
C LEU A 75 19.73 -10.04 14.71
N SER A 76 19.86 -8.79 15.16
CA SER A 76 20.73 -7.80 14.53
C SER A 76 22.19 -8.01 14.91
N SER A 77 22.49 -8.47 16.13
CA SER A 77 23.86 -8.69 16.60
C SER A 77 24.47 -9.98 16.07
N ASP A 78 23.72 -11.07 15.97
CA ASP A 78 24.25 -12.36 15.48
C ASP A 78 24.61 -12.32 13.98
N GLN A 79 23.97 -11.44 13.21
CA GLN A 79 24.28 -11.24 11.79
C GLN A 79 25.55 -10.40 11.53
N THR A 80 26.11 -9.74 12.55
CA THR A 80 27.26 -8.82 12.36
C THR A 80 28.63 -9.51 12.35
N SER A 81 28.71 -10.81 12.65
CA SER A 81 30.01 -11.46 12.89
C SER A 81 30.80 -11.86 11.65
N ASN A 82 30.23 -11.88 10.43
CA ASN A 82 30.99 -12.19 9.20
C ASN A 82 30.40 -11.63 7.88
N GLN A 83 29.33 -10.84 7.92
CA GLN A 83 28.71 -10.32 6.70
C GLN A 83 29.29 -8.93 6.39
N THR A 84 29.93 -8.77 5.23
CA THR A 84 30.26 -7.44 4.70
C THR A 84 28.97 -6.64 4.61
N SER A 85 28.76 -5.72 5.54
CA SER A 85 27.58 -4.87 5.59
C SER A 85 27.51 -4.08 4.29
N ILE A 86 26.62 -4.49 3.39
CA ILE A 86 26.28 -3.69 2.21
C ILE A 86 25.67 -2.40 2.75
N ASP A 87 26.33 -1.28 2.49
CA ASP A 87 25.87 0.04 2.94
C ASP A 87 24.71 0.50 2.06
N TYR A 88 23.50 0.02 2.32
CA TYR A 88 22.33 0.39 1.52
C TYR A 88 22.03 1.89 1.63
N GLU A 89 22.26 2.62 0.54
CA GLU A 89 21.88 4.03 0.43
C GLU A 89 20.45 4.12 -0.12
N VAL A 90 19.51 4.58 0.71
CA VAL A 90 18.10 4.76 0.32
C VAL A 90 17.80 6.23 0.09
N ASP A 91 17.36 6.57 -1.12
CA ASP A 91 16.98 7.95 -1.44
C ASP A 91 15.80 8.05 -2.42
N PHE A 92 15.34 9.28 -2.64
CA PHE A 92 14.27 9.56 -3.59
C PHE A 92 14.71 9.22 -5.01
N LEU A 93 13.83 8.53 -5.73
CA LEU A 93 13.97 8.41 -7.17
C LEU A 93 13.65 9.78 -7.81
N PRO A 94 14.54 10.34 -8.65
CA PRO A 94 14.31 11.65 -9.25
C PRO A 94 12.98 11.73 -9.98
N GLY A 95 12.17 12.72 -9.59
CA GLY A 95 10.87 13.00 -10.19
C GLY A 95 9.76 12.00 -9.85
N GLU A 96 9.96 11.08 -8.92
CA GLU A 96 8.92 10.13 -8.50
C GLU A 96 8.70 10.17 -6.97
N PRO A 97 7.46 9.97 -6.48
CA PRO A 97 7.13 9.81 -5.07
C PRO A 97 7.53 8.43 -4.56
N VAL A 98 8.79 8.06 -4.74
CA VAL A 98 9.31 6.71 -4.47
C VAL A 98 10.69 6.82 -3.80
N LEU A 99 10.93 6.00 -2.77
CA LEU A 99 12.29 5.72 -2.29
C LEU A 99 12.80 4.41 -2.89
N VAL A 100 14.05 4.41 -3.30
CA VAL A 100 14.77 3.25 -3.87
C VAL A 100 16.14 3.11 -3.23
N CYS A 101 16.75 1.94 -3.34
CA CYS A 101 18.17 1.80 -3.04
C CYS A 101 19.00 2.26 -4.24
N VAL A 102 19.93 3.19 -4.01
CA VAL A 102 20.75 3.78 -5.09
C VAL A 102 21.87 2.81 -5.51
N ASN A 103 22.44 2.06 -4.57
CA ASN A 103 23.62 1.21 -4.80
C ASN A 103 23.34 -0.31 -4.80
N ALA A 104 22.14 -0.74 -4.46
CA ALA A 104 21.70 -2.14 -4.56
C ALA A 104 20.25 -2.20 -5.08
N ARG A 105 20.06 -1.68 -6.28
CA ARG A 105 18.73 -1.38 -6.83
C ARG A 105 18.01 -2.61 -7.40
N TYR A 106 18.76 -3.57 -7.92
CA TYR A 106 18.22 -4.63 -8.79
C TYR A 106 18.52 -6.04 -8.26
N PHE A 107 17.52 -6.90 -8.36
CA PHE A 107 17.54 -8.27 -7.86
C PHE A 107 17.09 -9.24 -8.97
N ASP A 108 17.83 -10.33 -9.19
CA ASP A 108 17.33 -11.40 -10.05
C ASP A 108 16.57 -12.42 -9.20
N ILE A 109 15.26 -12.26 -9.07
CA ILE A 109 14.42 -13.24 -8.37
C ILE A 109 13.93 -14.36 -9.30
N THR A 110 14.23 -14.29 -10.60
CA THR A 110 13.70 -15.20 -11.63
C THR A 110 14.62 -16.39 -11.86
N ASN A 111 15.92 -16.15 -11.91
CA ASN A 111 16.93 -17.18 -12.20
C ASN A 111 17.69 -17.63 -10.95
N ASN A 112 17.66 -16.85 -9.86
CA ASN A 112 18.52 -17.07 -8.70
C ASN A 112 17.94 -18.01 -7.64
N LYS A 113 17.48 -19.21 -8.06
CA LYS A 113 16.95 -20.23 -7.13
C LYS A 113 18.00 -20.71 -6.12
N ALA A 114 19.28 -20.71 -6.48
CA ALA A 114 20.36 -21.21 -5.63
C ALA A 114 20.66 -20.27 -4.45
N ASN A 115 20.41 -18.96 -4.58
CA ASN A 115 20.76 -17.97 -3.57
C ASN A 115 19.54 -17.28 -2.94
N ILE A 116 18.39 -17.99 -2.86
CA ILE A 116 17.17 -17.42 -2.25
C ILE A 116 17.44 -16.94 -0.83
N ASN A 117 18.24 -17.67 -0.03
CA ASN A 117 18.58 -17.25 1.34
C ASN A 117 19.28 -15.90 1.39
N GLU A 118 20.33 -15.73 0.59
CA GLU A 118 21.09 -14.49 0.53
C GLU A 118 20.23 -13.33 0.05
N LEU A 119 19.50 -13.54 -1.05
CA LEU A 119 18.56 -12.57 -1.60
C LEU A 119 17.49 -12.16 -0.57
N SER A 120 16.99 -13.11 0.21
CA SER A 120 15.98 -12.85 1.24
C SER A 120 16.52 -12.01 2.40
N ILE A 121 17.78 -12.22 2.79
CA ILE A 121 18.47 -11.39 3.78
C ILE A 121 18.66 -9.97 3.22
N GLN A 122 19.12 -9.84 1.98
CA GLN A 122 19.32 -8.54 1.33
C GLN A 122 18.01 -7.76 1.23
N LEU A 123 16.92 -8.39 0.80
CA LEU A 123 15.59 -7.76 0.73
C LEU A 123 15.08 -7.36 2.11
N ALA A 124 15.28 -8.19 3.15
CA ALA A 124 14.91 -7.84 4.52
C ALA A 124 15.66 -6.62 5.03
N GLN A 125 16.98 -6.58 4.83
CA GLN A 125 17.83 -5.46 5.24
C GLN A 125 17.45 -4.18 4.49
N LEU A 126 17.25 -4.26 3.17
CA LEU A 126 16.86 -3.10 2.37
C LEU A 126 15.47 -2.58 2.77
N ALA A 127 14.49 -3.47 2.92
CA ALA A 127 13.15 -3.10 3.39
C ALA A 127 13.18 -2.41 4.77
N SER A 128 14.06 -2.87 5.66
CA SER A 128 14.31 -2.25 6.97
C SER A 128 14.82 -0.82 6.82
N LYS A 129 15.87 -0.62 6.00
CA LYS A 129 16.46 0.69 5.73
C LYS A 129 15.46 1.66 5.10
N MET A 130 14.59 1.17 4.23
CA MET A 130 13.49 1.93 3.65
C MET A 130 12.50 2.43 4.70
N LEU A 131 12.11 1.59 5.68
CA LEU A 131 11.25 2.01 6.79
C LEU A 131 11.95 3.03 7.70
N ASP A 132 13.23 2.83 8.00
CA ASP A 132 14.00 3.77 8.81
C ASP A 132 14.07 5.15 8.14
N LYS A 133 14.31 5.19 6.82
CA LYS A 133 14.32 6.43 6.04
C LYS A 133 12.97 7.15 6.11
N ILE A 134 11.84 6.45 5.97
CA ILE A 134 10.50 7.06 6.14
C ILE A 134 10.34 7.65 7.54
N GLN A 135 10.74 6.92 8.58
CA GLN A 135 10.60 7.37 9.96
C GLN A 135 11.43 8.65 10.20
N ILE A 136 12.67 8.67 9.71
CA ILE A 136 13.56 9.84 9.78
C ILE A 136 12.97 11.02 9.00
N LEU A 137 12.46 10.79 7.78
CA LEU A 137 11.82 11.83 6.97
C LEU A 137 10.63 12.44 7.71
N SER A 138 9.75 11.63 8.28
CA SER A 138 8.62 12.12 9.07
C SER A 138 9.03 12.94 10.28
N GLN A 139 10.07 12.51 11.00
CA GLN A 139 10.57 13.23 12.18
C GLN A 139 11.23 14.56 11.81
N LYS A 140 12.08 14.58 10.77
CA LYS A 140 12.86 15.77 10.39
C LYS A 140 12.05 16.83 9.67
N THR A 141 11.05 16.43 8.89
CA THR A 141 10.26 17.35 8.05
C THR A 141 8.93 17.74 8.68
N HIS A 142 8.51 17.02 9.74
CA HIS A 142 7.17 17.08 10.30
C HIS A 142 6.03 16.73 9.31
N LEU A 143 6.39 16.23 8.11
CA LEU A 143 5.44 15.77 7.11
C LEU A 143 5.05 14.29 7.36
N PRO A 144 3.80 13.90 7.06
CA PRO A 144 3.27 12.61 7.45
C PRO A 144 3.67 11.43 6.53
N PHE A 145 4.94 11.32 6.13
CA PHE A 145 5.45 10.21 5.29
C PHE A 145 5.13 8.81 5.84
N ASN A 146 5.05 8.66 7.16
CA ASN A 146 4.76 7.39 7.82
C ASN A 146 3.27 7.02 7.89
N LYS A 147 2.34 7.88 7.43
CA LYS A 147 0.89 7.63 7.50
C LYS A 147 0.38 6.71 6.40
N GLN A 148 0.97 6.76 5.22
CA GLN A 148 0.49 6.03 4.04
C GLN A 148 1.65 5.81 3.06
N PHE A 149 2.03 4.56 2.87
CA PHE A 149 3.06 4.16 1.92
C PHE A 149 2.94 2.66 1.60
N ARG A 150 3.57 2.21 0.52
CA ARG A 150 3.50 0.84 0.01
C ARG A 150 4.88 0.39 -0.41
N LEU A 151 5.30 -0.74 0.12
CA LEU A 151 6.48 -1.44 -0.36
C LEU A 151 6.07 -2.34 -1.52
N GLU A 152 6.78 -2.27 -2.64
CA GLU A 152 6.48 -3.04 -3.84
C GLU A 152 7.77 -3.62 -4.43
N LEU A 153 7.79 -4.92 -4.68
CA LEU A 153 8.82 -5.60 -5.47
C LEU A 153 8.25 -5.85 -6.87
N ARG A 154 8.85 -5.25 -7.89
CA ARG A 154 8.31 -5.22 -9.26
C ARG A 154 9.40 -5.44 -10.33
N PRO A 155 9.09 -6.03 -11.49
CA PRO A 155 10.05 -6.10 -12.59
C PRO A 155 10.52 -4.71 -13.01
N VAL A 156 11.83 -4.56 -13.25
CA VAL A 156 12.42 -3.30 -13.73
C VAL A 156 11.88 -2.95 -15.12
N SER A 157 11.55 -3.96 -15.92
CA SER A 157 10.89 -3.82 -17.23
C SER A 157 9.57 -3.05 -17.19
N PHE A 158 8.93 -2.95 -16.02
CA PHE A 158 7.74 -2.12 -15.84
C PHE A 158 8.05 -0.62 -15.97
N TYR A 159 9.23 -0.18 -15.51
CA TYR A 159 9.62 1.24 -15.49
C TYR A 159 10.67 1.60 -16.53
N ASN A 160 11.44 0.63 -17.00
CA ASN A 160 12.59 0.83 -17.88
C ASN A 160 12.59 -0.24 -18.98
N SER A 161 12.65 0.16 -20.24
CA SER A 161 12.65 -0.75 -21.40
C SER A 161 14.03 -1.30 -21.77
N ASP A 162 15.06 -1.03 -20.97
CA ASP A 162 16.41 -1.58 -21.18
C ASP A 162 16.38 -3.12 -21.18
N PRO A 163 16.75 -3.77 -22.31
CA PRO A 163 16.77 -5.22 -22.41
C PRO A 163 17.67 -5.90 -21.38
N GLN A 164 18.72 -5.23 -20.90
CA GLN A 164 19.64 -5.79 -19.90
C GLN A 164 18.99 -5.95 -18.53
N LEU A 165 17.92 -5.20 -18.27
CA LEU A 165 17.22 -5.18 -16.98
C LEU A 165 15.91 -5.99 -17.00
N ILE A 166 15.58 -6.67 -18.11
CA ILE A 166 14.25 -7.26 -18.32
C ILE A 166 13.88 -8.35 -17.29
N ASN A 167 14.87 -9.08 -16.80
CA ASN A 167 14.70 -10.16 -15.80
C ASN A 167 14.97 -9.69 -14.36
N LEU A 168 15.32 -8.42 -14.18
CA LEU A 168 15.63 -7.86 -12.88
C LEU A 168 14.39 -7.25 -12.23
N TRP A 169 14.42 -7.22 -10.91
CA TRP A 169 13.36 -6.72 -10.06
C TRP A 169 13.91 -5.60 -9.17
N GLU A 170 13.06 -4.63 -8.88
CA GLU A 170 13.39 -3.50 -8.03
C GLU A 170 12.44 -3.48 -6.83
N LEU A 171 13.00 -3.31 -5.64
CA LEU A 171 12.23 -3.01 -4.44
C LEU A 171 12.04 -1.49 -4.36
N ARG A 172 10.79 -1.06 -4.34
CA ARG A 172 10.37 0.34 -4.29
C ARG A 172 9.50 0.61 -3.07
N LEU A 173 9.68 1.77 -2.46
CA LEU A 173 8.81 2.27 -1.41
C LEU A 173 8.03 3.46 -1.94
N ASN A 174 6.82 3.19 -2.42
CA ASN A 174 5.90 4.18 -2.96
C ASN A 174 5.31 5.01 -1.81
N LEU A 175 5.45 6.33 -1.89
CA LEU A 175 5.00 7.29 -0.88
C LEU A 175 3.63 7.86 -1.22
N ASP A 176 3.02 8.55 -0.25
CA ASP A 176 1.90 9.44 -0.51
C ASP A 176 2.36 10.58 -1.45
N PRO A 177 1.77 10.70 -2.65
CA PRO A 177 2.22 11.67 -3.64
C PRO A 177 2.01 13.12 -3.20
N ILE A 178 1.03 13.38 -2.33
CA ILE A 178 0.77 14.73 -1.80
C ILE A 178 1.86 15.13 -0.83
N VAL A 179 2.23 14.21 0.07
CA VAL A 179 3.29 14.44 1.06
C VAL A 179 4.64 14.63 0.37
N TRP A 180 4.91 13.83 -0.67
CA TRP A 180 6.08 14.00 -1.53
C TRP A 180 6.10 15.38 -2.22
N PHE A 181 4.97 15.78 -2.82
CA PHE A 181 4.87 17.07 -3.49
C PHE A 181 5.12 18.22 -2.53
N ASP A 182 4.45 18.24 -1.38
CA ASP A 182 4.58 19.29 -0.39
C ASP A 182 6.01 19.41 0.14
N TYR A 183 6.71 18.27 0.31
CA TYR A 183 8.12 18.26 0.71
C TYR A 183 9.04 18.92 -0.33
N PHE A 184 8.92 18.54 -1.60
CA PHE A 184 9.79 19.09 -2.66
C PHE A 184 9.40 20.52 -3.04
N TRP A 185 8.10 20.86 -3.00
CA TRP A 185 7.60 22.21 -3.20
C TRP A 185 8.22 23.22 -2.21
N GLN A 186 8.36 22.81 -0.95
CA GLN A 186 8.98 23.65 0.09
C GLN A 186 10.51 23.77 -0.03
N LYS A 187 11.15 22.80 -0.69
CA LYS A 187 12.62 22.74 -0.80
C LYS A 187 13.18 23.34 -2.08
N THR A 188 12.39 23.40 -3.14
CA THR A 188 12.85 23.90 -4.43
C THR A 188 12.65 25.41 -4.52
N GLU A 189 13.70 26.12 -4.92
CA GLU A 189 13.59 27.53 -5.35
C GLU A 189 13.00 27.61 -6.77
N GLN A 190 13.24 26.58 -7.58
CA GLN A 190 12.77 26.46 -8.96
C GLN A 190 11.42 25.76 -9.01
N GLN A 191 10.37 26.45 -8.55
CA GLN A 191 9.00 25.92 -8.53
C GLN A 191 8.51 25.48 -9.91
N LYS A 192 8.81 26.25 -10.97
CA LYS A 192 8.41 25.92 -12.36
C LYS A 192 8.99 24.58 -12.82
N ASP A 193 10.27 24.33 -12.54
CA ASP A 193 10.96 23.09 -12.94
C ASP A 193 10.43 21.88 -12.16
N PHE A 194 10.10 22.08 -10.88
CA PHE A 194 9.47 21.03 -10.08
C PHE A 194 8.03 20.73 -10.53
N LEU A 195 7.22 21.74 -10.90
CA LEU A 195 5.88 21.49 -11.50
C LEU A 195 6.00 20.68 -12.77
N HIS A 196 6.96 21.02 -13.64
CA HIS A 196 7.21 20.26 -14.85
C HIS A 196 7.56 18.79 -14.52
N THR A 197 8.42 18.57 -13.54
CA THR A 197 8.78 17.23 -13.07
C THR A 197 7.58 16.45 -12.53
N ALA A 198 6.74 17.08 -11.69
CA ALA A 198 5.53 16.47 -11.16
C ALA A 198 4.49 16.16 -12.27
N ARG A 199 4.39 17.04 -13.28
CA ARG A 199 3.56 16.82 -14.47
C ARG A 199 4.05 15.63 -15.29
N MET A 200 5.36 15.50 -15.52
CA MET A 200 5.94 14.34 -16.18
C MET A 200 5.62 13.03 -15.44
N TYR A 201 5.63 13.04 -14.10
CA TYR A 201 5.20 11.88 -13.31
C TYR A 201 3.71 11.53 -13.54
N VAL A 202 2.82 12.52 -13.48
CA VAL A 202 1.38 12.31 -13.71
C VAL A 202 1.14 11.74 -15.11
N ASP A 203 1.77 12.36 -16.12
CA ASP A 203 1.60 11.94 -17.51
C ASP A 203 2.17 10.54 -17.73
N LYS A 204 3.36 10.24 -17.18
CA LYS A 204 3.96 8.91 -17.24
C LYS A 204 2.97 7.83 -16.79
N TYR A 205 2.41 7.95 -15.59
CA TYR A 205 1.56 6.90 -15.01
C TYR A 205 0.12 6.88 -15.53
N ARG A 206 -0.38 7.99 -16.05
CA ARG A 206 -1.64 8.00 -16.82
C ARG A 206 -1.56 7.15 -18.08
N HIS A 207 -0.44 7.23 -18.81
CA HIS A 207 -0.24 6.44 -20.03
C HIS A 207 0.07 4.96 -19.76
N PHE A 208 0.55 4.62 -18.56
CA PHE A 208 0.76 3.22 -18.17
C PHE A 208 -0.54 2.43 -18.04
N VAL A 209 -1.68 3.11 -17.86
CA VAL A 209 -3.01 2.48 -17.95
C VAL A 209 -3.30 2.16 -19.41
N LYS A 210 -2.72 1.07 -19.91
CA LYS A 210 -3.37 0.34 -20.99
C LYS A 210 -4.70 -0.11 -20.42
N TYR A 211 -5.81 0.32 -21.02
CA TYR A 211 -7.08 -0.37 -20.86
C TYR A 211 -6.81 -1.83 -21.26
N GLU A 212 -6.52 -2.68 -20.28
CA GLU A 212 -6.52 -4.11 -20.49
C GLU A 212 -7.98 -4.44 -20.76
N TYR A 213 -8.35 -4.42 -22.04
CA TYR A 213 -9.63 -4.95 -22.47
C TYR A 213 -9.71 -6.38 -21.93
N LEU A 214 -10.70 -6.57 -21.06
CA LEU A 214 -11.02 -7.87 -20.49
C LEU A 214 -11.42 -8.75 -21.68
N SER A 215 -10.54 -9.66 -22.08
CA SER A 215 -10.95 -10.75 -22.96
C SER A 215 -11.81 -11.66 -22.10
N GLU A 216 -12.99 -12.04 -22.58
CA GLU A 216 -13.89 -12.93 -21.85
C GLU A 216 -13.14 -14.15 -21.32
N SER A 217 -13.39 -14.49 -20.06
CA SER A 217 -12.84 -15.69 -19.45
C SER A 217 -13.40 -16.91 -20.13
N LYS A 218 -12.55 -17.91 -20.35
CA LYS A 218 -13.03 -19.26 -20.68
C LYS A 218 -13.83 -19.89 -19.54
N PHE A 219 -13.67 -19.36 -18.33
CA PHE A 219 -14.25 -19.89 -17.11
C PHE A 219 -15.04 -18.83 -16.36
N GLU A 220 -16.24 -19.17 -15.91
CA GLU A 220 -16.97 -18.29 -15.00
C GLU A 220 -16.19 -18.14 -13.68
N PRO A 221 -16.08 -16.91 -13.14
CA PRO A 221 -15.47 -16.72 -11.83
C PRO A 221 -16.27 -17.46 -10.78
N LEU A 222 -15.57 -18.22 -9.93
CA LEU A 222 -16.20 -18.78 -8.74
C LEU A 222 -16.64 -17.62 -7.85
N ALA A 223 -17.97 -17.47 -7.72
CA ALA A 223 -18.53 -16.48 -6.81
C ALA A 223 -18.03 -16.81 -5.40
N SER A 224 -17.23 -15.93 -4.81
CA SER A 224 -16.96 -16.04 -3.38
C SER A 224 -18.31 -16.00 -2.68
N GLU A 225 -18.65 -17.03 -1.89
CA GLU A 225 -19.92 -17.06 -1.16
C GLU A 225 -20.14 -15.72 -0.48
N ARG A 226 -21.29 -15.08 -0.78
CA ARG A 226 -21.64 -13.78 -0.19
C ARG A 226 -21.59 -13.93 1.32
N HIS A 227 -20.64 -13.25 1.96
CA HIS A 227 -20.58 -13.27 3.42
C HIS A 227 -21.89 -12.74 3.99
N CYS A 228 -22.38 -13.41 5.03
CA CYS A 228 -23.39 -12.83 5.89
C CYS A 228 -22.82 -11.53 6.47
N ARG A 229 -23.45 -10.38 6.20
CA ARG A 229 -23.05 -9.08 6.77
C ARG A 229 -23.02 -9.07 8.31
N TYR A 230 -23.65 -10.05 8.94
CA TYR A 230 -23.81 -10.20 10.38
C TYR A 230 -22.87 -11.25 11.00
N GLN A 231 -21.79 -11.67 10.33
CA GLN A 231 -20.92 -12.76 10.81
C GLN A 231 -20.34 -12.51 12.23
N THR A 232 -20.04 -11.27 12.58
CA THR A 232 -19.57 -10.90 13.94
C THR A 232 -20.66 -10.99 15.02
N THR A 233 -21.94 -10.95 14.63
CA THR A 233 -23.09 -11.11 15.52
C THR A 233 -23.75 -12.48 15.43
N CYS A 234 -23.54 -13.24 14.34
CA CYS A 234 -24.09 -14.59 14.17
C CYS A 234 -23.62 -15.57 15.26
N ASN A 235 -22.44 -15.35 15.85
CA ASN A 235 -21.97 -16.14 17.00
C ASN A 235 -22.69 -15.78 18.31
N LYS A 236 -23.39 -14.64 18.40
CA LYS A 236 -24.05 -14.20 19.64
C LYS A 236 -25.43 -14.84 19.86
N ASP A 237 -26.08 -15.30 18.79
CA ASP A 237 -27.47 -15.80 18.85
C ASP A 237 -27.58 -17.33 18.99
N GLY A 238 -26.54 -18.00 19.50
CA GLY A 238 -26.66 -19.39 19.98
C GLY A 238 -27.03 -20.43 18.92
N GLY A 239 -26.52 -20.30 17.69
CA GLY A 239 -26.51 -21.42 16.74
C GLY A 239 -27.77 -21.63 15.89
N LYS A 240 -28.70 -20.67 15.82
CA LYS A 240 -29.87 -20.80 14.93
C LYS A 240 -29.55 -20.64 13.43
N TYR A 241 -28.40 -20.07 13.08
CA TYR A 241 -27.89 -20.03 11.71
C TYR A 241 -26.50 -20.66 11.67
N ALA A 242 -26.45 -21.96 11.39
CA ALA A 242 -25.21 -22.72 11.28
C ALA A 242 -24.39 -22.32 10.05
N HIS A 243 -23.73 -21.16 10.11
CA HIS A 243 -22.70 -20.76 9.14
C HIS A 243 -21.29 -21.23 9.53
N ALA A 244 -21.17 -21.98 10.63
CA ALA A 244 -19.89 -22.43 11.19
C ALA A 244 -19.16 -23.48 10.32
N LEU A 245 -19.79 -24.03 9.28
CA LEU A 245 -19.24 -25.18 8.56
C LEU A 245 -18.19 -24.83 7.48
N HIS A 246 -18.09 -23.59 7.00
CA HIS A 246 -17.25 -23.28 5.80
C HIS A 246 -16.06 -22.32 6.04
N SER A 247 -15.87 -21.80 7.26
CA SER A 247 -14.76 -20.88 7.57
C SER A 247 -13.72 -21.54 8.48
N THR A 248 -12.46 -21.67 8.03
CA THR A 248 -11.36 -22.01 8.93
C THR A 248 -10.99 -20.78 9.75
N LEU A 249 -11.11 -20.97 11.06
CA LEU A 249 -10.76 -20.00 12.08
C LEU A 249 -9.24 -19.88 12.12
N ILE A 250 -8.72 -18.71 11.73
CA ILE A 250 -7.27 -18.48 11.62
C ILE A 250 -6.69 -18.26 13.01
N CYS A 251 -7.30 -17.35 13.76
CA CYS A 251 -6.89 -16.99 15.10
C CYS A 251 -7.83 -17.60 16.12
N LEU A 252 -7.37 -18.64 16.83
CA LEU A 252 -8.06 -19.24 17.98
C LEU A 252 -8.67 -18.15 18.86
N GLU A 253 -9.86 -18.40 19.39
CA GLU A 253 -10.78 -17.48 20.12
C GLU A 253 -10.18 -16.77 21.37
N ASN A 254 -8.89 -16.99 21.64
CA ASN A 254 -8.09 -16.42 22.71
C ASN A 254 -6.87 -15.61 22.23
N GLY A 255 -6.66 -15.44 20.92
CA GLY A 255 -5.64 -14.54 20.38
C GLY A 255 -6.04 -13.10 20.65
N SER A 256 -5.66 -12.64 21.82
CA SER A 256 -5.87 -11.28 22.26
C SER A 256 -4.73 -10.41 21.70
N MET A 257 -5.07 -9.44 20.87
CA MET A 257 -4.15 -8.47 20.28
C MET A 257 -4.16 -7.21 21.13
N LEU A 258 -2.98 -6.78 21.53
CA LEU A 258 -2.81 -5.53 22.24
C LEU A 258 -2.78 -4.37 21.23
N ARG A 259 -3.62 -3.37 21.45
CA ARG A 259 -3.72 -2.13 20.69
C ARG A 259 -3.43 -0.95 21.62
N ASP A 260 -3.26 0.24 21.04
CA ASP A 260 -3.05 1.50 21.78
C ASP A 260 -4.19 1.80 22.78
N ASP A 261 -5.39 1.28 22.54
CA ASP A 261 -6.58 1.42 23.39
C ASP A 261 -6.89 0.18 24.26
N GLY A 262 -6.04 -0.85 24.23
CA GLY A 262 -6.16 -2.03 25.09
C GLY A 262 -6.17 -3.37 24.36
N LEU A 263 -6.63 -4.42 25.03
CA LEU A 263 -6.59 -5.80 24.55
C LEU A 263 -7.88 -6.18 23.80
N HIS A 264 -7.76 -6.57 22.54
CA HIS A 264 -8.90 -6.94 21.67
C HIS A 264 -8.79 -8.38 21.20
N LYS A 265 -9.91 -9.09 21.06
CA LYS A 265 -9.88 -10.41 20.41
C LYS A 265 -9.67 -10.23 18.91
N CYS A 266 -8.70 -10.95 18.36
CA CYS A 266 -8.63 -11.11 16.92
C CYS A 266 -9.85 -11.91 16.43
N GLY A 267 -10.49 -11.43 15.37
CA GLY A 267 -11.65 -12.06 14.75
C GLY A 267 -11.45 -12.29 13.25
N GLN A 268 -10.22 -12.56 12.80
CA GLN A 268 -9.97 -12.86 11.39
C GLN A 268 -10.30 -14.32 11.07
N PHE A 269 -11.05 -14.52 10.00
CA PHE A 269 -11.45 -15.82 9.46
C PHE A 269 -11.18 -15.86 7.96
N PHE A 270 -10.78 -17.02 7.44
CA PHE A 270 -10.76 -17.29 5.99
C PHE A 270 -11.88 -18.26 5.65
N VAL A 271 -12.44 -18.11 4.46
CA VAL A 271 -13.34 -19.12 3.91
C VAL A 271 -12.48 -20.15 3.20
N ASN A 272 -12.71 -21.43 3.46
CA ASN A 272 -11.87 -22.50 2.92
C ASN A 272 -11.84 -22.50 1.39
N SER A 273 -12.96 -22.17 0.75
CA SER A 273 -13.06 -22.05 -0.70
C SER A 273 -12.22 -20.92 -1.31
N THR A 274 -11.69 -20.00 -0.48
CA THR A 274 -10.79 -18.94 -0.94
C THR A 274 -9.31 -19.27 -0.77
N ILE A 275 -8.98 -20.34 -0.02
CA ILE A 275 -7.59 -20.75 0.22
C ILE A 275 -7.07 -21.42 -1.05
N ALA A 276 -6.12 -20.78 -1.71
CA ALA A 276 -5.49 -21.28 -2.92
C ALA A 276 -4.29 -22.19 -2.61
N MET A 277 -3.53 -21.88 -1.56
CA MET A 277 -2.41 -22.70 -1.11
C MET A 277 -2.01 -22.36 0.33
N GLN A 278 -1.21 -23.24 0.93
CA GLN A 278 -0.66 -23.07 2.27
C GLN A 278 0.79 -23.58 2.29
N TRP A 279 1.70 -22.78 2.84
CA TRP A 279 3.09 -23.16 3.07
C TRP A 279 3.36 -23.34 4.56
N PRO A 280 3.52 -24.57 5.06
CA PRO A 280 4.06 -24.79 6.39
C PRO A 280 5.47 -24.20 6.49
N VAL A 281 5.72 -23.41 7.52
CA VAL A 281 7.02 -22.73 7.71
C VAL A 281 8.17 -23.73 7.79
N LYS A 282 7.93 -24.86 8.46
CA LYS A 282 8.86 -25.98 8.50
C LYS A 282 9.30 -26.45 7.11
N SER A 283 8.39 -26.50 6.14
CA SER A 283 8.71 -26.94 4.78
C SER A 283 9.66 -25.97 4.08
N ILE A 284 9.46 -24.67 4.29
CA ILE A 284 10.33 -23.61 3.75
C ILE A 284 11.71 -23.70 4.39
N LEU A 285 11.76 -23.79 5.73
CA LEU A 285 13.02 -23.89 6.46
C LEU A 285 13.82 -25.13 6.07
N ASN A 286 13.18 -26.29 5.97
CA ASN A 286 13.83 -27.54 5.58
C ASN A 286 14.40 -27.50 4.15
N SER A 287 13.80 -26.73 3.25
CA SER A 287 14.30 -26.55 1.89
C SER A 287 15.52 -25.62 1.79
N GLN A 288 15.81 -24.87 2.86
CA GLN A 288 16.77 -23.76 2.86
C GLN A 288 17.94 -23.91 3.83
N PHE A 289 17.72 -24.57 4.96
CA PHE A 289 18.68 -24.63 6.04
C PHE A 289 18.97 -26.10 6.31
N THR A 290 19.95 -26.65 5.60
CA THR A 290 20.35 -28.06 5.70
C THR A 290 21.20 -28.38 6.93
N ASN A 291 21.41 -27.42 7.82
CA ASN A 291 22.25 -27.59 9.02
C ASN A 291 21.46 -27.24 10.29
N ASP A 292 21.59 -28.09 11.31
CA ASP A 292 20.95 -28.09 12.64
C ASP A 292 21.10 -26.81 13.48
N ASN A 293 21.67 -25.74 12.94
CA ASN A 293 21.68 -24.41 13.56
C ASN A 293 20.35 -23.70 13.30
N HIS A 294 19.26 -24.31 13.73
CA HIS A 294 18.01 -23.59 13.94
C HIS A 294 18.23 -22.66 15.13
N HIS A 295 18.84 -21.50 14.87
CA HIS A 295 18.79 -20.39 15.80
C HIS A 295 17.31 -20.10 16.03
N ASP A 296 16.86 -20.42 17.24
CA ASP A 296 15.61 -19.96 17.77
C ASP A 296 15.63 -18.44 17.58
N TYR A 297 14.82 -17.91 16.66
CA TYR A 297 14.84 -16.49 16.26
C TYR A 297 14.32 -15.58 17.40
N GLY A 298 14.46 -16.01 18.67
CA GLY A 298 14.04 -15.37 19.92
C GLY A 298 12.52 -15.20 20.08
N LEU A 299 11.79 -15.32 18.99
CA LEU A 299 10.35 -15.31 18.93
C LEU A 299 9.89 -16.69 19.38
N ASN A 300 8.99 -16.79 20.38
CA ASN A 300 8.29 -18.03 20.76
C ASN A 300 7.44 -18.56 19.58
N PHE A 301 8.10 -18.88 18.47
CA PHE A 301 7.53 -19.30 17.23
C PHE A 301 7.38 -20.80 17.30
N HIS A 302 6.13 -21.24 17.36
CA HIS A 302 5.80 -22.61 17.05
C HIS A 302 5.94 -22.82 15.53
N TRP A 303 7.17 -22.84 15.02
CA TRP A 303 7.49 -23.04 13.59
C TRP A 303 6.93 -24.38 13.06
N GLN A 304 6.69 -25.33 13.96
CA GLN A 304 6.04 -26.61 13.67
C GLN A 304 4.57 -26.47 13.26
N THR A 305 3.87 -25.43 13.75
CA THR A 305 2.44 -25.20 13.49
C THR A 305 2.17 -23.94 12.68
N SER A 306 3.20 -23.13 12.43
CA SER A 306 3.08 -21.88 11.68
C SER A 306 3.03 -22.13 10.17
N SER A 307 2.27 -21.32 9.45
CA SER A 307 2.18 -21.39 8.00
C SER A 307 1.95 -20.02 7.37
N PHE A 308 2.22 -19.91 6.08
CA PHE A 308 1.70 -18.84 5.26
C PHE A 308 0.51 -19.36 4.47
N VAL A 309 -0.65 -18.70 4.59
CA VAL A 309 -1.86 -19.07 3.86
C VAL A 309 -2.12 -18.05 2.77
N PHE A 310 -2.43 -18.54 1.57
CA PHE A 310 -2.67 -17.72 0.39
C PHE A 310 -4.12 -17.83 0.04
N THR A 311 -4.78 -16.68 -0.04
CA THR A 311 -6.21 -16.61 -0.35
C THR A 311 -6.43 -15.73 -1.54
N SER A 312 -7.38 -16.11 -2.39
CA SER A 312 -7.89 -15.21 -3.41
C SER A 312 -8.70 -14.09 -2.77
N LYS A 313 -8.62 -12.86 -3.30
CA LYS A 313 -9.57 -11.80 -2.93
C LYS A 313 -11.02 -12.22 -3.19
N ARG A 314 -11.98 -11.55 -2.55
CA ARG A 314 -13.41 -11.82 -2.84
C ARG A 314 -13.78 -11.29 -4.22
N GLU A 315 -13.30 -10.10 -4.53
CA GLU A 315 -13.45 -9.48 -5.84
C GLU A 315 -12.78 -10.34 -6.91
N THR A 316 -13.31 -10.32 -8.13
CA THR A 316 -12.80 -11.09 -9.28
C THR A 316 -11.51 -10.50 -9.87
N VAL A 317 -10.60 -10.07 -9.00
CA VAL A 317 -9.31 -9.46 -9.34
C VAL A 317 -8.19 -10.51 -9.32
N ARG A 318 -7.19 -10.31 -10.18
CA ARG A 318 -5.96 -11.14 -10.28
C ARG A 318 -5.00 -10.89 -9.12
N ASP A 319 -5.47 -11.06 -7.89
CA ASP A 319 -4.71 -10.78 -6.66
C ASP A 319 -4.80 -11.97 -5.70
N LEU A 320 -3.63 -12.47 -5.33
CA LEU A 320 -3.47 -13.53 -4.35
C LEU A 320 -2.82 -12.95 -3.10
N VAL A 321 -3.51 -13.07 -1.96
CA VAL A 321 -3.08 -12.45 -0.71
C VAL A 321 -2.51 -13.51 0.22
N MET A 322 -1.23 -13.36 0.56
CA MET A 322 -0.54 -14.15 1.55
C MET A 322 -0.73 -13.57 2.94
N TYR A 323 -1.06 -14.42 3.90
CA TYR A 323 -1.17 -14.08 5.32
C TYR A 323 -0.26 -14.97 6.15
N ALA A 324 0.41 -14.35 7.12
CA ALA A 324 1.04 -15.02 8.23
C ALA A 324 -0.03 -15.67 9.12
N THR A 325 -0.10 -17.00 9.21
CA THR A 325 -1.09 -17.65 10.08
C THR A 325 -0.61 -17.72 11.53
N PRO A 326 -1.56 -17.78 12.48
CA PRO A 326 -1.29 -17.97 13.89
C PRO A 326 -0.28 -19.08 14.17
N PRO A 327 0.59 -18.84 15.18
CA PRO A 327 0.49 -17.77 16.19
C PRO A 327 0.91 -16.36 15.74
N TRP A 328 1.20 -16.12 14.45
CA TRP A 328 1.72 -14.86 13.94
C TRP A 328 0.68 -13.73 13.86
N HIS A 329 0.48 -13.04 14.99
CA HIS A 329 -0.05 -11.67 15.02
C HIS A 329 1.11 -10.69 14.77
N ILE A 330 1.55 -10.64 13.53
CA ILE A 330 2.65 -9.79 13.09
C ILE A 330 2.09 -8.73 12.14
N THR A 331 2.57 -7.49 12.23
CA THR A 331 2.19 -6.41 11.29
C THR A 331 3.09 -6.42 10.06
N ASN A 332 2.70 -5.76 8.97
CA ASN A 332 3.56 -5.63 7.80
C ASN A 332 4.93 -5.03 8.18
N ARG A 333 4.96 -4.07 9.11
CA ARG A 333 6.22 -3.48 9.62
C ARG A 333 7.15 -4.54 10.20
N LYS A 334 6.64 -5.42 11.06
CA LYS A 334 7.46 -6.46 11.67
C LYS A 334 7.82 -7.58 10.68
N MET A 335 6.90 -7.95 9.79
CA MET A 335 7.07 -9.07 8.86
C MET A 335 8.19 -8.83 7.83
N ILE A 336 8.33 -7.62 7.30
CA ILE A 336 9.33 -7.34 6.25
C ILE A 336 10.78 -7.42 6.75
N HIS A 337 11.01 -7.37 8.06
CA HIS A 337 12.34 -7.54 8.65
C HIS A 337 12.77 -9.02 8.66
N LEU A 338 11.87 -9.95 8.36
CA LEU A 338 12.15 -11.38 8.45
C LEU A 338 12.67 -11.91 7.09
N PRO A 339 13.89 -12.46 7.01
CA PRO A 339 14.35 -13.15 5.81
C PRO A 339 13.44 -14.31 5.42
N LEU A 340 12.87 -15.02 6.40
CA LEU A 340 11.88 -16.09 6.17
C LEU A 340 10.65 -15.61 5.39
N PHE A 341 10.21 -14.38 5.60
CA PHE A 341 9.10 -13.81 4.84
C PHE A 341 9.50 -13.64 3.36
N TRP A 342 10.64 -13.02 3.09
CA TRP A 342 11.12 -12.81 1.72
C TRP A 342 11.42 -14.11 1.00
N SER A 343 11.96 -15.11 1.71
CA SER A 343 12.19 -16.42 1.11
C SER A 343 10.89 -17.09 0.71
N THR A 344 9.88 -17.03 1.57
CA THR A 344 8.52 -17.50 1.26
C THR A 344 7.95 -16.81 0.03
N VAL A 345 8.12 -15.49 -0.07
CA VAL A 345 7.67 -14.71 -1.23
C VAL A 345 8.33 -15.21 -2.52
N ILE A 346 9.65 -15.33 -2.53
CA ILE A 346 10.42 -15.77 -3.70
C ILE A 346 10.08 -17.21 -4.08
N TYR A 347 9.99 -18.11 -3.10
CA TYR A 347 9.57 -19.49 -3.33
C TYR A 347 8.19 -19.59 -3.93
N THR A 348 7.25 -18.78 -3.43
CA THR A 348 5.89 -18.75 -3.96
C THR A 348 5.91 -18.37 -5.44
N CYS A 349 6.68 -17.36 -5.83
CA CYS A 349 6.80 -16.99 -7.24
C CYS A 349 7.37 -18.13 -8.10
N HIS A 350 8.44 -18.79 -7.63
CA HIS A 350 9.01 -19.95 -8.35
C HIS A 350 8.07 -21.14 -8.42
N PHE A 351 7.30 -21.39 -7.36
CA PHE A 351 6.29 -22.44 -7.31
C PHE A 351 5.18 -22.16 -8.32
N LEU A 352 4.58 -20.96 -8.30
CA LEU A 352 3.57 -20.55 -9.27
C LEU A 352 4.07 -20.71 -10.71
N TYR A 353 5.33 -20.33 -10.97
CA TYR A 353 5.94 -20.47 -12.30
C TYR A 353 6.11 -21.95 -12.70
N SER A 354 6.60 -22.77 -11.77
CA SER A 354 6.77 -24.21 -11.97
C SER A 354 5.44 -24.91 -12.24
N GLU A 355 4.41 -24.59 -11.46
CA GLU A 355 3.07 -25.16 -11.62
C GLU A 355 2.41 -24.71 -12.93
N LEU A 356 2.55 -23.43 -13.31
CA LEU A 356 2.09 -22.95 -14.62
C LEU A 356 2.79 -23.69 -15.78
N ARG A 357 4.09 -23.95 -15.64
CA ARG A 357 4.86 -24.73 -16.62
C ARG A 357 4.38 -26.16 -16.75
N LYS A 358 4.13 -26.85 -15.63
CA LYS A 358 3.56 -28.19 -15.64
C LYS A 358 2.18 -28.22 -16.27
N GLN A 359 1.32 -27.25 -15.91
CA GLN A 359 -0.05 -27.18 -16.39
C GLN A 359 -0.13 -26.97 -17.90
N THR A 360 0.74 -26.13 -18.46
CA THR A 360 0.66 -25.73 -19.87
C THR A 360 1.59 -26.51 -20.79
N ASN A 361 2.59 -27.20 -20.23
CA ASN A 361 3.64 -27.89 -20.98
C ASN A 361 4.35 -26.98 -22.02
N ARG A 362 4.47 -25.68 -21.71
CA ARG A 362 5.14 -24.68 -22.55
C ARG A 362 6.50 -24.32 -21.95
N ASP A 363 7.52 -24.14 -22.78
CA ASP A 363 8.85 -23.73 -22.31
C ASP A 363 9.01 -22.20 -22.21
N ASN A 364 8.28 -21.46 -23.06
CA ASN A 364 8.31 -20.00 -23.11
C ASN A 364 7.07 -19.42 -22.43
N ILE A 365 7.02 -19.48 -21.11
CA ILE A 365 5.91 -18.96 -20.31
C ILE A 365 6.34 -17.67 -19.63
N GLN A 366 5.44 -16.68 -19.60
CA GLN A 366 5.70 -15.47 -18.83
C GLN A 366 5.75 -15.77 -17.33
N TRP A 367 6.60 -15.03 -16.61
CA TRP A 367 6.58 -15.04 -15.15
C TRP A 367 5.18 -14.71 -14.61
N PRO A 368 4.63 -15.47 -13.64
CA PRO A 368 3.21 -15.41 -13.29
C PRO A 368 2.83 -14.23 -12.40
N VAL A 369 3.81 -13.48 -11.89
CA VAL A 369 3.61 -12.38 -10.94
C VAL A 369 4.07 -11.06 -11.58
N ASN A 370 3.19 -10.07 -11.62
CA ASN A 370 3.49 -8.72 -12.08
C ASN A 370 4.12 -7.85 -11.00
N ALA A 371 3.70 -8.02 -9.75
CA ALA A 371 4.23 -7.29 -8.61
C ALA A 371 3.90 -8.00 -7.29
N ILE A 372 4.74 -7.78 -6.29
CA ILE A 372 4.47 -8.16 -4.91
C ILE A 372 4.37 -6.88 -4.09
N ALA A 373 3.30 -6.71 -3.31
CA ALA A 373 3.05 -5.47 -2.62
C ALA A 373 2.60 -5.64 -1.17
N LEU A 374 3.08 -4.75 -0.32
CA LEU A 374 2.70 -4.63 1.08
C LEU A 374 2.24 -3.20 1.34
N ASN A 375 1.03 -3.07 1.88
CA ASN A 375 0.45 -1.79 2.23
C ASN A 375 0.74 -1.45 3.69
N PHE A 376 0.96 -0.17 3.99
CA PHE A 376 1.22 0.30 5.36
C PHE A 376 0.32 1.47 5.72
N GLY A 377 0.00 1.57 7.02
CA GLY A 377 -0.77 2.67 7.57
C GLY A 377 -2.19 2.73 7.00
N LYS A 378 -2.61 3.88 6.46
CA LYS A 378 -3.96 4.04 5.89
C LYS A 378 -4.25 3.09 4.73
N TRP A 379 -3.23 2.64 3.99
CA TRP A 379 -3.41 1.66 2.92
C TRP A 379 -3.58 0.24 3.43
N GLU A 380 -3.04 -0.08 4.60
CA GLU A 380 -3.25 -1.36 5.27
C GLU A 380 -4.72 -1.46 5.70
N THR A 381 -5.32 -0.36 6.19
CA THR A 381 -6.67 -0.34 6.79
C THR A 381 -7.83 -0.05 5.82
N GLY A 382 -7.54 0.21 4.54
CA GLY A 382 -8.49 0.74 3.55
C GLY A 382 -9.83 0.00 3.43
N SER A 383 -10.94 0.77 3.45
CA SER A 383 -12.37 0.35 3.33
C SER A 383 -12.86 -0.78 4.23
N SER A 384 -12.02 -1.30 5.12
CA SER A 384 -12.43 -2.33 6.06
C SER A 384 -13.44 -1.73 7.04
N TYR A 385 -14.57 -2.42 7.23
CA TYR A 385 -15.61 -2.02 8.19
C TYR A 385 -15.07 -1.88 9.62
N SER A 386 -13.88 -2.41 9.89
CA SER A 386 -13.13 -2.22 11.12
C SER A 386 -11.76 -1.67 10.78
N THR A 387 -11.61 -0.35 10.86
CA THR A 387 -10.31 0.37 10.79
C THR A 387 -9.25 -0.22 11.72
N HIS A 388 -9.66 -1.00 12.72
CA HIS A 388 -8.81 -1.60 13.75
C HIS A 388 -8.43 -3.07 13.49
N ALA A 389 -9.00 -3.71 12.46
CA ALA A 389 -8.85 -5.17 12.25
C ALA A 389 -7.64 -5.55 11.37
N ILE A 390 -6.97 -4.59 10.73
CA ILE A 390 -5.89 -4.89 9.77
C ILE A 390 -4.49 -4.60 10.34
N ASP A 391 -4.38 -3.79 11.40
CA ASP A 391 -3.09 -3.45 12.04
C ASP A 391 -2.42 -4.60 12.83
N CYS A 392 -2.86 -5.84 12.63
CA CYS A 392 -2.41 -6.98 13.40
C CYS A 392 -2.07 -8.22 12.57
N HIS A 393 -2.45 -8.22 11.28
CA HIS A 393 -2.16 -9.30 10.36
C HIS A 393 -1.51 -8.74 9.10
N ALA A 394 -0.22 -8.97 9.07
CA ALA A 394 0.61 -8.75 7.92
C ALA A 394 0.04 -9.54 6.75
N HIS A 395 -0.05 -8.86 5.61
CA HIS A 395 -0.57 -9.42 4.40
C HIS A 395 0.19 -8.86 3.20
N THR A 396 0.46 -9.74 2.26
CA THR A 396 1.24 -9.45 1.07
C THR A 396 0.43 -9.83 -0.16
N HIS A 397 0.30 -8.88 -1.07
CA HIS A 397 -0.43 -9.03 -2.32
C HIS A 397 0.51 -9.52 -3.43
N PHE A 398 0.12 -10.59 -4.11
CA PHE A 398 0.76 -11.08 -5.33
C PHE A 398 -0.17 -10.72 -6.48
N LEU A 399 0.21 -9.70 -7.26
CA LEU A 399 -0.52 -9.28 -8.44
C LEU A 399 -0.18 -10.24 -9.58
N LEU A 400 -1.13 -11.07 -9.98
CA LEU A 400 -0.90 -12.16 -10.94
C LEU A 400 -1.06 -11.66 -12.39
N THR A 401 -0.35 -12.30 -13.33
CA THR A 401 -0.49 -12.01 -14.75
C THR A 401 -1.83 -12.48 -15.29
N LYS A 402 -2.28 -11.87 -16.39
CA LYS A 402 -3.46 -12.33 -17.13
C LYS A 402 -3.27 -13.76 -17.61
N GLU A 403 -2.06 -14.08 -18.09
CA GLU A 403 -1.71 -15.41 -18.59
C GLU A 403 -1.88 -16.47 -17.49
N PHE A 404 -1.30 -16.27 -16.31
CA PHE A 404 -1.44 -17.22 -15.20
C PHE A 404 -2.91 -17.51 -14.88
N ILE A 405 -3.70 -16.44 -14.76
CA ILE A 405 -5.13 -16.55 -14.41
C ILE A 405 -5.96 -17.20 -15.51
N SER A 406 -5.58 -17.02 -16.78
CA SER A 406 -6.26 -17.66 -17.91
C SER A 406 -6.12 -19.19 -17.94
N GLU A 407 -5.10 -19.71 -17.27
CA GLU A 407 -4.86 -21.15 -17.13
C GLU A 407 -5.52 -21.72 -15.87
N CYS A 408 -5.90 -20.88 -14.89
CA CYS A 408 -6.61 -21.29 -13.68
C CYS A 408 -7.97 -21.91 -14.00
N ASN A 409 -8.19 -23.14 -13.51
CA ASN A 409 -9.37 -23.96 -13.76
C ASN A 409 -9.67 -24.86 -12.54
N GLU A 410 -10.66 -25.75 -12.64
CA GLU A 410 -11.09 -26.64 -11.54
C GLU A 410 -9.97 -27.52 -10.98
N THR A 411 -8.97 -27.87 -11.80
CA THR A 411 -7.82 -28.71 -11.41
C THR A 411 -6.55 -27.92 -11.12
N PHE A 412 -6.51 -26.63 -11.47
CA PHE A 412 -5.32 -25.79 -11.37
C PHE A 412 -5.66 -24.45 -10.72
N PHE A 413 -5.29 -24.28 -9.44
CA PHE A 413 -5.60 -23.09 -8.63
C PHE A 413 -7.06 -22.65 -8.73
N GLN A 414 -7.99 -23.58 -8.48
CA GLN A 414 -9.44 -23.35 -8.56
C GLN A 414 -9.91 -22.02 -7.94
N PRO A 415 -9.46 -21.59 -6.74
CA PRO A 415 -9.93 -20.32 -6.16
C PRO A 415 -9.63 -19.06 -6.98
N LEU A 416 -8.72 -19.14 -7.96
CA LEU A 416 -8.33 -18.05 -8.85
C LEU A 416 -9.02 -18.11 -10.23
N GLN A 417 -9.78 -19.17 -10.50
CA GLN A 417 -10.51 -19.37 -11.76
C GLN A 417 -11.42 -18.18 -12.08
N GLY A 418 -11.32 -17.68 -13.32
CA GLY A 418 -12.16 -16.60 -13.86
C GLY A 418 -11.94 -15.21 -13.27
N ARG A 419 -10.93 -15.00 -12.42
CA ARG A 419 -10.66 -13.70 -11.78
C ARG A 419 -9.93 -12.71 -12.68
N GLN A 420 -10.58 -12.20 -13.71
CA GLN A 420 -9.91 -11.47 -14.78
C GLN A 420 -9.59 -9.99 -14.49
N ASN A 421 -10.23 -9.38 -13.50
CA ASN A 421 -10.12 -7.94 -13.29
C ASN A 421 -8.69 -7.57 -12.90
N ALA A 422 -8.23 -6.44 -13.42
CA ALA A 422 -6.96 -5.89 -12.98
C ALA A 422 -7.04 -5.51 -11.49
N PRO A 423 -5.99 -5.80 -10.72
CA PRO A 423 -5.86 -5.21 -9.39
C PRO A 423 -5.84 -3.68 -9.51
N PRO A 424 -6.22 -2.94 -8.46
CA PRO A 424 -6.15 -1.47 -8.48
C PRO A 424 -4.76 -0.98 -8.91
N ASP A 425 -4.70 -0.10 -9.90
CA ASP A 425 -3.46 0.55 -10.30
C ASP A 425 -3.17 1.73 -9.37
N TYR A 426 -2.40 1.46 -8.32
CA TYR A 426 -2.03 2.45 -7.32
C TYR A 426 -1.18 3.59 -7.89
N LEU A 427 -0.40 3.34 -8.95
CA LEU A 427 0.44 4.37 -9.53
C LEU A 427 -0.42 5.39 -10.29
N ASN A 428 -1.40 4.91 -11.05
CA ASN A 428 -2.38 5.79 -11.69
C ASN A 428 -3.25 6.53 -10.65
N GLN A 429 -3.73 5.85 -9.60
CA GLN A 429 -4.48 6.51 -8.52
C GLN A 429 -3.66 7.60 -7.84
N ASN A 430 -2.37 7.36 -7.59
CA ASN A 430 -1.48 8.37 -7.02
C ASN A 430 -1.27 9.56 -7.97
N ALA A 431 -1.13 9.31 -9.28
CA ALA A 431 -1.05 10.36 -10.29
C ALA A 431 -2.32 11.22 -10.34
N GLU A 432 -3.51 10.59 -10.34
CA GLU A 432 -4.80 11.30 -10.30
C GLU A 432 -4.98 12.13 -9.03
N ILE A 433 -4.62 11.57 -7.88
CA ILE A 433 -4.67 12.28 -6.59
C ILE A 433 -3.72 13.48 -6.62
N LEU A 434 -2.46 13.29 -7.05
CA LEU A 434 -1.49 14.37 -7.14
C LEU A 434 -1.98 15.51 -8.04
N GLU A 435 -2.49 15.15 -9.22
CA GLU A 435 -2.94 16.12 -10.18
C GLU A 435 -4.09 16.96 -9.63
N ARG A 436 -5.11 16.28 -9.09
CA ARG A 436 -6.32 16.91 -8.58
C ARG A 436 -6.06 17.78 -7.35
N GLU A 437 -5.28 17.30 -6.39
CA GLU A 437 -5.16 17.93 -5.07
C GLU A 437 -4.03 18.97 -4.99
N ARG A 438 -3.08 18.95 -5.94
CA ARG A 438 -1.93 19.86 -5.94
C ARG A 438 -1.67 20.47 -7.31
N LEU A 439 -1.36 19.64 -8.30
CA LEU A 439 -0.71 20.09 -9.53
C LEU A 439 -1.53 21.15 -10.27
N LEU A 440 -2.83 20.90 -10.49
CA LEU A 440 -3.70 21.83 -11.22
C LEU A 440 -3.75 23.22 -10.58
N SER A 441 -3.86 23.28 -9.26
CA SER A 441 -3.93 24.56 -8.54
C SER A 441 -2.62 25.36 -8.66
N CYS A 442 -1.47 24.69 -8.51
CA CYS A 442 -0.16 25.32 -8.62
C CYS A 442 0.18 25.76 -10.06
N GLU A 443 -0.21 24.97 -11.05
CA GLU A 443 -0.07 25.33 -12.47
C GLU A 443 -0.93 26.54 -12.82
N ILE A 444 -2.20 26.58 -12.38
CA ILE A 444 -3.07 27.74 -12.59
C ILE A 444 -2.46 29.01 -11.97
N GLN A 445 -1.95 28.93 -10.74
CA GLN A 445 -1.29 30.06 -10.08
C GLN A 445 -0.04 30.51 -10.85
N THR A 446 0.77 29.56 -11.33
CA THR A 446 1.98 29.84 -12.12
C THR A 446 1.63 30.50 -13.45
N HIS A 447 0.57 30.04 -14.12
CA HIS A 447 0.08 30.65 -15.35
C HIS A 447 -0.48 32.06 -15.11
N GLN A 448 -1.22 32.28 -14.02
CA GLN A 448 -1.69 33.61 -13.63
C GLN A 448 -0.53 34.58 -13.40
N GLN A 449 0.50 34.15 -12.66
CA GLN A 449 1.70 34.94 -12.44
C GLN A 449 2.41 35.29 -13.77
N THR A 450 2.56 34.31 -14.65
CA THR A 450 3.15 34.52 -15.99
C THR A 450 2.32 35.52 -16.82
N ILE A 451 0.99 35.47 -16.73
CA ILE A 451 0.10 36.42 -17.40
C ILE A 451 0.30 37.84 -16.85
N TYR A 452 0.47 38.01 -15.54
CA TYR A 452 0.75 39.32 -14.95
C TYR A 452 2.10 39.88 -15.40
N GLU A 453 3.15 39.05 -15.38
CA GLU A 453 4.49 39.43 -15.87
C GLU A 453 4.46 39.86 -17.34
N ILE A 454 3.72 39.14 -18.19
CA ILE A 454 3.55 39.51 -19.61
C ILE A 454 2.81 40.85 -19.73
N LYS A 455 1.78 41.10 -18.92
CA LYS A 455 1.05 42.37 -18.94
C LYS A 455 1.93 43.55 -18.57
N GLU A 456 2.75 43.41 -17.52
CA GLU A 456 3.71 44.45 -17.12
C GLU A 456 4.71 44.74 -18.24
N GLN A 457 5.26 43.70 -18.88
CA GLN A 457 6.15 43.88 -20.04
C GLN A 457 5.46 44.57 -21.22
N VAL A 458 4.19 44.24 -21.49
CA VAL A 458 3.40 44.89 -22.55
C VAL A 458 3.17 46.36 -22.21
N ASP A 459 2.83 46.69 -20.97
CA ASP A 459 2.62 48.08 -20.53
C ASP A 459 3.92 48.90 -20.62
N ASP A 460 5.06 48.33 -20.23
CA ASP A 460 6.38 48.95 -20.39
C ASP A 460 6.73 49.23 -21.85
N ILE A 461 6.47 48.25 -22.74
CA ILE A 461 6.64 48.43 -24.19
C ILE A 461 5.75 49.57 -24.69
N GLN A 462 4.49 49.63 -24.27
CA GLN A 462 3.57 50.70 -24.66
C GLN A 462 4.05 52.08 -24.19
N ILE A 463 4.54 52.19 -22.96
CA ILE A 463 5.11 53.43 -22.41
C ILE A 463 6.33 53.86 -23.24
N ASN A 464 7.22 52.92 -23.56
CA ASN A 464 8.42 53.20 -24.35
C ASN A 464 8.08 53.59 -25.80
N MET A 465 7.10 52.93 -26.42
CA MET A 465 6.60 53.31 -27.74
C MET A 465 6.02 54.73 -27.75
N LYS A 466 5.20 55.09 -26.76
CA LYS A 466 4.68 56.46 -26.63
C LYS A 466 5.79 57.49 -26.52
N LYS A 467 6.82 57.23 -25.69
CA LYS A 467 8.00 58.09 -25.57
C LYS A 467 8.73 58.25 -26.91
N MET A 468 8.93 57.16 -27.65
CA MET A 468 9.57 57.23 -28.97
C MET A 468 8.76 58.04 -29.98
N ILE A 469 7.44 57.86 -30.02
CA ILE A 469 6.55 58.66 -30.88
C ILE A 469 6.69 60.15 -30.55
N THR A 470 6.62 60.53 -29.27
CA THR A 470 6.78 61.93 -28.84
C THR A 470 8.15 62.50 -29.25
N ILE A 471 9.22 61.72 -29.16
CA ILE A 471 10.56 62.15 -29.62
C ILE A 471 10.56 62.39 -31.13
N LEU A 472 10.01 61.46 -31.93
CA LEU A 472 9.94 61.59 -33.38
C LEU A 472 9.12 62.81 -33.82
N GLU A 473 7.98 63.04 -33.18
CA GLU A 473 7.15 64.24 -33.40
C GLU A 473 7.94 65.53 -33.11
N SER A 474 8.73 65.55 -32.03
CA SER A 474 9.56 66.71 -31.69
C SER A 474 10.70 66.99 -32.68
N ILE A 475 11.26 65.94 -33.31
CA ILE A 475 12.29 66.06 -34.34
C ILE A 475 11.65 66.64 -35.61
N PHE A 476 10.52 66.07 -36.03
CA PHE A 476 9.82 66.49 -37.23
C PHE A 476 9.37 67.97 -37.15
N LEU A 477 8.89 68.42 -35.99
CA LEU A 477 8.54 69.82 -35.78
C LEU A 477 9.74 70.77 -35.87
N LYS A 478 10.94 70.35 -35.44
CA LYS A 478 12.17 71.16 -35.54
C LYS A 478 12.67 71.31 -36.98
N GLU A 479 12.39 70.35 -37.87
CA GLU A 479 12.81 70.43 -39.27
C GLU A 479 11.90 71.35 -40.11
N GLN A 480 10.70 71.67 -39.62
CA GLN A 480 9.76 72.56 -40.31
C GLN A 480 9.93 74.04 -39.96
N THR A 481 10.61 74.35 -38.86
CA THR A 481 10.94 75.71 -38.40
C THR A 481 12.35 76.08 -38.79
#